data_AF-A0A937EXD2-F1
#
_entry.id   AF-A0A937EXD2-F1
#
_cell.length_a   1.000
_cell.length_b   1.000
_cell.length_c   1.000
_cell.angle_alpha   90.00
_cell.angle_beta   90.00
_cell.angle_gamma   90.00
#
_symmetry.space_group_name_H-M   'P 1'
#
loop_
_entity.id
_entity.type
_entity.pdbx_description
1 polymer ?
#
loop_
_entity_poly.entity_id
_entity_poly.type
_entity_poly.pdbx_seq_one_letter_code
_entity_poly.pdbx_strand_id
1 'polypeptide(L)'
;MKARIVTVLTLLAMTSTSLSGIAQTTPNAPDAQGDYYRNDTPVQGTAPRPLMAGSLWQVVAAELNCRQEPGSDQTVVRQYRQGAVLQVEVYRGGSDEVLLNAKDTTGKPWMPVRGKRSADRCYVRANQRYIQPVTE
;
A
#
# COMPACT_ATOMS: atom_id res chain seq x y z
N MET A 1 -66.28 -4.77 -49.12
CA MET A 1 -64.89 -4.26 -49.07
C MET A 1 -64.38 -4.45 -47.64
N LYS A 2 -63.38 -5.31 -47.42
CA LYS A 2 -62.79 -5.58 -46.09
C LYS A 2 -61.33 -5.15 -46.12
N ALA A 3 -60.99 -4.07 -45.43
CA ALA A 3 -59.61 -3.60 -45.29
C ALA A 3 -58.86 -4.49 -44.30
N ARG A 4 -57.66 -4.96 -44.68
CA ARG A 4 -56.74 -5.67 -43.79
C ARG A 4 -55.68 -4.67 -43.32
N ILE A 5 -55.62 -4.45 -42.01
CA ILE A 5 -54.60 -3.63 -41.36
C ILE A 5 -53.40 -4.53 -41.11
N VAL A 6 -52.24 -4.14 -41.64
CA VAL A 6 -50.95 -4.80 -41.41
C VAL A 6 -50.25 -4.04 -40.28
N THR A 7 -50.04 -4.71 -39.14
CA THR A 7 -49.31 -4.14 -38.00
C THR A 7 -47.84 -4.56 -38.13
N VAL A 8 -46.96 -3.60 -38.36
CA VAL A 8 -45.49 -3.80 -38.37
C VAL A 8 -44.99 -3.65 -36.93
N LEU A 9 -44.44 -4.73 -36.38
CA LEU A 9 -43.86 -4.76 -35.03
C LEU A 9 -42.35 -4.52 -35.14
N THR A 10 -41.88 -3.35 -34.72
CA THR A 10 -40.46 -2.98 -34.76
C THR A 10 -39.80 -3.36 -33.44
N LEU A 11 -38.89 -4.34 -33.45
CA LEU A 11 -38.05 -4.68 -32.29
C LEU A 11 -36.89 -3.66 -32.18
N LEU A 12 -36.85 -2.90 -31.08
CA LEU A 12 -35.65 -2.15 -30.68
C LEU A 12 -34.72 -3.08 -29.89
N ALA A 13 -33.56 -3.41 -30.46
CA ALA A 13 -32.47 -4.07 -29.75
C ALA A 13 -31.70 -3.04 -28.90
N MET A 14 -31.76 -3.16 -27.58
CA MET A 14 -30.94 -2.35 -26.67
C MET A 14 -29.54 -2.97 -26.55
N THR A 15 -28.55 -2.35 -27.19
CA THR A 15 -27.15 -2.70 -27.02
C THR A 15 -26.60 -2.06 -25.75
N SER A 16 -26.39 -2.87 -24.71
CA SER A 16 -25.72 -2.44 -23.48
C SER A 16 -24.21 -2.40 -23.71
N THR A 17 -23.65 -1.23 -23.99
CA THR A 17 -22.20 -1.02 -24.04
C THR A 17 -21.66 -0.90 -22.62
N SER A 18 -21.03 -1.97 -22.12
CA SER A 18 -20.29 -1.95 -20.86
C SER A 18 -19.03 -1.10 -21.02
N LEU A 19 -18.98 0.04 -20.34
CA LEU A 19 -17.77 0.86 -20.21
C LEU A 19 -16.82 0.17 -19.23
N SER A 20 -15.78 -0.48 -19.76
CA SER A 20 -14.64 -0.93 -18.96
C SER A 20 -13.84 0.29 -18.51
N GLY A 21 -14.00 0.69 -17.23
CA GLY A 21 -13.16 1.71 -16.62
C GLY A 21 -11.73 1.18 -16.42
N ILE A 22 -10.73 1.94 -16.88
CA ILE A 22 -9.32 1.66 -16.60
C ILE A 22 -9.09 2.01 -15.11
N ALA A 23 -8.95 1.00 -14.25
CA ALA A 23 -8.58 1.20 -12.86
C ALA A 23 -7.14 1.74 -12.80
N GLN A 24 -6.96 2.97 -12.34
CA GLN A 24 -5.63 3.45 -11.94
C GLN A 24 -5.19 2.67 -10.71
N THR A 25 -4.19 1.81 -10.88
CA THR A 25 -3.52 1.16 -9.75
C THR A 25 -2.79 2.24 -8.96
N THR A 26 -3.25 2.54 -7.74
CA THR A 26 -2.45 3.33 -6.81
C THR A 26 -1.14 2.56 -6.58
N PRO A 27 0.04 3.20 -6.71
CA PRO A 27 1.35 2.53 -6.66
C PRO A 27 1.61 1.71 -5.38
N ASN A 28 0.81 1.94 -4.33
CA ASN A 28 0.90 1.34 -3.01
C ASN A 28 -0.40 0.61 -2.60
N ALA A 29 -1.21 0.15 -3.56
CA ALA A 29 -2.35 -0.71 -3.25
C ALA A 29 -1.85 -2.03 -2.60
N PRO A 30 -2.49 -2.50 -1.52
CA PRO A 30 -2.17 -3.80 -0.96
C PRO A 30 -2.62 -4.92 -1.90
N ASP A 31 -2.03 -6.11 -1.78
CA ASP A 31 -2.53 -7.30 -2.46
C ASP A 31 -3.89 -7.77 -1.88
N ALA A 32 -4.43 -8.87 -2.42
CA ALA A 32 -5.69 -9.45 -1.96
C ALA A 32 -5.67 -9.90 -0.48
N GLN A 33 -4.50 -10.09 0.11
CA GLN A 33 -4.31 -10.44 1.52
C GLN A 33 -4.08 -9.20 2.40
N GLY A 34 -4.06 -8.01 1.81
CA GLY A 34 -3.80 -6.75 2.48
C GLY A 34 -2.31 -6.42 2.58
N ASP A 35 -1.41 -7.13 1.89
CA ASP A 35 0.03 -6.98 2.01
C ASP A 35 0.58 -5.87 1.10
N TYR A 36 1.38 -4.97 1.68
CA TYR A 36 2.08 -3.93 0.94
C TYR A 36 3.50 -4.40 0.62
N TYR A 37 3.82 -4.63 -0.65
CA TYR A 37 5.18 -4.98 -1.08
C TYR A 37 6.05 -3.77 -1.40
N ARG A 38 5.45 -2.59 -1.51
CA ARG A 38 6.16 -1.34 -1.74
C ARG A 38 6.00 -0.40 -0.54
N ASN A 39 6.95 0.50 -0.37
CA ASN A 39 6.99 1.45 0.74
C ASN A 39 6.72 2.90 0.31
N ASP A 40 6.55 3.18 -0.99
CA ASP A 40 6.30 4.51 -1.50
C ASP A 40 4.88 5.01 -1.18
N THR A 41 4.78 6.29 -0.86
CA THR A 41 3.52 6.97 -0.56
C THR A 41 3.51 8.37 -1.18
N PRO A 42 2.31 8.93 -1.47
CA PRO A 42 2.21 10.31 -1.97
C PRO A 42 2.82 11.33 -1.01
N VAL A 43 2.66 11.11 0.30
CA VAL A 43 3.19 12.00 1.34
C VAL A 43 4.56 11.55 1.80
N GLN A 44 5.52 12.48 1.78
CA GLN A 44 6.90 12.27 2.21
C GLN A 44 7.16 13.07 3.49
N GLY A 45 7.97 12.51 4.39
CA GLY A 45 8.35 13.21 5.62
C GLY A 45 9.41 14.28 5.36
N THR A 46 9.94 14.82 6.44
CA THR A 46 11.15 15.66 6.38
C THR A 46 12.34 14.87 6.90
N ALA A 47 13.52 15.10 6.33
CA ALA A 47 14.76 14.53 6.85
C ALA A 47 15.91 15.53 6.64
N PRO A 48 16.77 15.74 7.65
CA PRO A 48 17.96 16.56 7.47
C PRO A 48 18.97 15.84 6.55
N ARG A 49 19.67 16.62 5.72
CA ARG A 49 20.73 16.09 4.85
C ARG A 49 21.82 15.42 5.71
N PRO A 50 22.44 14.32 5.23
CA PRO A 50 22.37 13.75 3.86
C PRO A 50 21.22 12.75 3.64
N LEU A 51 20.35 12.54 4.63
CA LEU A 51 19.22 11.61 4.51
C LEU A 51 18.14 12.18 3.58
N MET A 52 17.50 11.34 2.78
CA MET A 52 16.31 11.73 2.00
C MET A 52 15.07 11.65 2.87
N ALA A 53 14.04 12.42 2.56
CA ALA A 53 12.72 12.22 3.14
C ALA A 53 12.27 10.77 2.92
N GLY A 54 11.75 10.13 3.98
CA GLY A 54 11.12 8.83 3.87
C GLY A 54 9.62 8.95 3.61
N SER A 55 9.01 7.92 3.02
CA SER A 55 7.55 7.84 2.86
C SER A 55 6.83 7.78 4.22
N LEU A 56 5.66 8.39 4.31
CA LEU A 56 4.88 8.44 5.55
C LEU A 56 3.77 7.41 5.57
N TRP A 57 3.75 6.64 6.66
CA TRP A 57 2.74 5.62 6.94
C TRP A 57 2.13 5.88 8.31
N GLN A 58 0.86 5.57 8.50
CA GLN A 58 0.17 5.68 9.78
C GLN A 58 -0.12 4.30 10.35
N VAL A 59 0.08 4.13 11.65
CA VAL A 59 -0.34 2.93 12.38
C VAL A 59 -1.84 2.97 12.63
N VAL A 60 -2.57 1.95 12.16
CA VAL A 60 -4.03 1.83 12.34
C VAL A 60 -4.41 0.77 13.37
N ALA A 61 -3.52 -0.17 13.67
CA ALA A 61 -3.72 -1.11 14.77
C ALA A 61 -3.53 -0.42 16.13
N ALA A 62 -4.17 -0.96 17.19
CA ALA A 62 -4.03 -0.48 18.56
C ALA A 62 -2.55 -0.42 19.00
N GLU A 63 -1.79 -1.46 18.65
CA GLU A 63 -0.36 -1.57 18.87
C GLU A 63 0.31 -2.25 17.67
N LEU A 64 1.52 -1.81 17.34
CA LEU A 64 2.35 -2.37 16.28
C LEU A 64 3.78 -2.57 16.76
N ASN A 65 4.20 -3.83 16.79
CA ASN A 65 5.58 -4.21 17.09
C ASN A 65 6.50 -3.87 15.91
N CYS A 66 7.62 -3.21 16.23
CA CYS A 66 8.75 -3.04 15.34
C CYS A 66 9.88 -3.95 15.81
N ARG A 67 10.34 -4.79 14.90
CA ARG A 67 11.26 -5.89 15.20
C ARG A 67 12.64 -5.64 14.62
N GLN A 68 13.65 -6.30 15.19
CA GLN A 68 15.04 -6.14 14.75
C GLN A 68 15.26 -6.62 13.31
N GLU A 69 14.56 -7.68 12.91
CA GLU A 69 14.61 -8.28 11.58
C GLU A 69 13.19 -8.53 11.04
N PRO A 70 13.01 -8.75 9.72
CA PRO A 70 11.76 -9.22 9.13
C PRO A 70 11.31 -10.58 9.69
N GLY A 71 10.16 -10.64 10.35
CA GLY A 71 9.56 -11.90 10.79
C GLY A 71 8.76 -11.73 12.09
N SER A 72 7.74 -12.56 12.29
CA SER A 72 6.84 -12.47 13.44
C SER A 72 7.45 -12.97 14.75
N ASP A 73 8.52 -13.75 14.67
CA ASP A 73 9.28 -14.36 15.76
C ASP A 73 10.52 -13.54 16.16
N GLN A 74 10.84 -12.49 15.40
CA GLN A 74 12.02 -11.66 15.62
C GLN A 74 11.89 -10.76 16.86
N THR A 75 12.99 -10.42 17.51
CA THR A 75 13.01 -9.58 18.72
C THR A 75 12.29 -8.25 18.51
N VAL A 76 11.33 -7.91 19.38
CA VAL A 76 10.67 -6.59 19.39
C VAL A 76 11.62 -5.57 20.01
N VAL A 77 11.96 -4.52 19.26
CA VAL A 77 12.88 -3.45 19.70
C VAL A 77 12.19 -2.11 19.92
N ARG A 78 10.96 -1.96 19.41
CA ARG A 78 10.13 -0.77 19.58
C ARG A 78 8.66 -1.13 19.39
N GLN A 79 7.76 -0.37 20.00
CA GLN A 79 6.32 -0.48 19.80
C GLN A 79 5.74 0.87 19.41
N TYR A 80 4.78 0.85 18.49
CA TYR A 80 4.03 2.02 18.06
C TYR A 80 2.57 1.88 18.45
N ARG A 81 1.94 3.00 18.83
CA ARG A 81 0.51 3.06 19.12
C ARG A 81 -0.26 3.48 17.88
N GLN A 82 -1.56 3.18 17.87
CA GLN A 82 -2.49 3.70 16.88
C GLN A 82 -2.33 5.22 16.69
N GLY A 83 -2.38 5.66 15.44
CA GLY A 83 -2.22 7.06 15.04
C GLY A 83 -0.78 7.52 14.88
N ALA A 84 0.21 6.75 15.35
CA ALA A 84 1.62 7.08 15.15
C ALA A 84 1.96 7.16 13.66
N VAL A 85 2.72 8.19 13.27
CA VAL A 85 3.25 8.35 11.92
C VAL A 85 4.67 7.78 11.86
N LEU A 86 4.87 6.84 10.95
CA LEU A 86 6.12 6.18 10.66
C LEU A 86 6.77 6.84 9.45
N GLN A 87 8.09 7.03 9.52
CA GLN A 87 8.89 7.39 8.36
C GLN A 87 9.70 6.19 7.92
N VAL A 88 9.47 5.73 6.70
CA VAL A 88 10.06 4.47 6.19
C VAL A 88 11.23 4.76 5.26
N GLU A 89 12.21 3.86 5.25
CA GLU A 89 13.38 4.01 4.40
C GLU A 89 13.04 3.80 2.93
N VAL A 90 13.06 4.88 2.15
CA VAL A 90 13.38 4.83 0.72
C VAL A 90 14.90 5.01 0.60
N TYR A 91 15.62 3.93 0.26
CA TYR A 91 17.08 3.98 0.06
C TYR A 91 17.45 4.93 -1.09
N ARG A 92 18.74 5.24 -1.24
CA ARG A 92 19.26 5.77 -2.50
C ARG A 92 19.83 4.62 -3.32
N GLY A 93 19.25 4.39 -4.48
CA GLY A 93 19.79 3.50 -5.50
C GLY A 93 19.04 3.79 -6.78
N GLY A 94 19.75 3.85 -7.91
CA GLY A 94 19.16 4.10 -9.23
C GLY A 94 18.31 2.92 -9.76
N SER A 95 17.90 1.98 -8.90
CA SER A 95 17.07 0.81 -9.23
C SER A 95 15.78 0.79 -8.40
N ASP A 96 14.70 0.28 -8.98
CA ASP A 96 13.37 0.17 -8.35
C ASP A 96 13.33 -0.71 -7.09
N GLU A 97 14.39 -1.50 -6.85
CA GLU A 97 14.54 -2.42 -5.72
C GLU A 97 14.51 -1.72 -4.35
N VAL A 98 14.81 -0.43 -4.38
CA VAL A 98 14.86 0.49 -3.24
C VAL A 98 13.49 0.73 -2.59
N LEU A 99 12.41 0.55 -3.35
CA LEU A 99 11.04 0.77 -2.91
C LEU A 99 10.38 -0.49 -2.36
N LEU A 100 11.07 -1.63 -2.40
CA LEU A 100 10.51 -2.93 -2.02
C LEU A 100 10.67 -3.19 -0.53
N ASN A 101 9.60 -3.66 0.11
CA ASN A 101 9.65 -4.16 1.47
C ASN A 101 10.44 -5.48 1.53
N ALA A 102 11.22 -5.64 2.60
CA ALA A 102 11.90 -6.90 2.88
C ALA A 102 10.86 -8.00 3.09
N LYS A 103 11.20 -9.25 2.73
CA LYS A 103 10.32 -10.39 2.94
C LYS A 103 10.91 -11.28 4.03
N ASP A 104 10.05 -11.84 4.87
CA ASP A 104 10.45 -12.91 5.78
C ASP A 104 10.53 -14.26 5.05
N THR A 105 10.87 -15.32 5.80
CA THR A 105 10.96 -16.71 5.30
C THR A 105 9.65 -17.27 4.76
N THR A 106 8.50 -16.65 5.11
CA THR A 106 7.17 -17.01 4.60
C THR A 106 6.72 -16.13 3.43
N GLY A 107 7.60 -15.23 2.97
CA GLY A 107 7.33 -14.31 1.87
C GLY A 107 6.49 -13.09 2.27
N LYS A 108 6.20 -12.89 3.56
CA LYS A 108 5.40 -11.75 4.01
C LYS A 108 6.22 -10.47 4.03
N PRO A 109 5.68 -9.33 3.59
CA PRO A 109 6.45 -8.09 3.55
C PRO A 109 6.53 -7.40 4.91
N TRP A 110 7.72 -6.86 5.17
CA TRP A 110 8.13 -6.15 6.36
C TRP A 110 8.79 -4.83 5.98
N MET A 111 8.21 -3.75 6.49
CA MET A 111 8.56 -2.39 6.11
C MET A 111 9.67 -1.83 7.02
N PRO A 112 10.79 -1.35 6.45
CA PRO A 112 11.88 -0.77 7.22
C PRO A 112 11.50 0.62 7.74
N VAL A 113 11.33 0.76 9.04
CA VAL A 113 11.05 2.03 9.72
C VAL A 113 12.35 2.62 10.24
N ARG A 114 12.55 3.92 9.99
CA ARG A 114 13.74 4.62 10.50
C ARG A 114 13.73 4.71 12.03
N GLY A 115 14.93 4.68 12.59
CA GLY A 115 15.18 5.16 13.94
C GLY A 115 15.91 6.51 13.92
N LYS A 116 16.40 6.94 15.09
CA LYS A 116 17.17 8.18 15.23
C LYS A 116 18.52 8.07 14.51
N ARG A 117 19.10 6.89 14.52
CA ARG A 117 20.31 6.52 13.77
C ARG A 117 19.95 5.42 12.77
N SER A 118 20.76 5.26 11.72
CA SER A 118 20.56 4.18 10.74
C SER A 118 20.62 2.78 11.37
N ALA A 119 21.42 2.60 12.42
CA ALA A 119 21.49 1.36 13.18
C ALA A 119 20.22 1.08 14.01
N ASP A 120 19.38 2.08 14.25
CA ASP A 120 18.13 1.97 15.01
C ASP A 120 16.92 1.61 14.12
N ARG A 121 17.19 1.18 12.89
CA ARG A 121 16.16 0.68 11.97
C ARG A 121 15.49 -0.55 12.57
N CYS A 122 14.20 -0.65 12.36
CA CYS A 122 13.41 -1.82 12.72
C CYS A 122 12.35 -2.10 11.66
N TYR A 123 11.70 -3.25 11.74
CA TYR A 123 10.79 -3.75 10.72
C TYR A 123 9.39 -3.93 11.29
N VAL A 124 8.39 -3.34 10.64
CA VAL A 124 6.97 -3.56 10.97
C VAL A 124 6.30 -4.41 9.91
N ARG A 125 5.24 -5.14 10.27
CA ARG A 125 4.50 -5.94 9.30
C ARG A 125 3.75 -5.03 8.31
N ALA A 126 4.09 -5.14 7.03
CA ALA A 126 3.50 -4.32 5.97
C ALA A 126 2.15 -4.88 5.51
N ASN A 127 1.09 -4.64 6.29
CA ASN A 127 -0.26 -5.09 5.97
C ASN A 127 -1.32 -4.04 6.37
N GLN A 128 -2.40 -3.92 5.59
CA GLN A 128 -3.46 -2.92 5.77
C GLN A 128 -4.14 -2.97 7.15
N ARG A 129 -4.07 -4.12 7.83
CA ARG A 129 -4.61 -4.28 9.20
C ARG A 129 -3.77 -3.54 10.24
N TYR A 130 -2.52 -3.21 9.93
CA TYR A 130 -1.56 -2.64 10.87
C TYR A 130 -1.15 -1.21 10.51
N ILE A 131 -0.95 -0.94 9.22
CA ILE A 131 -0.49 0.35 8.72
C ILE A 131 -1.22 0.73 7.44
N GLN A 132 -1.29 2.02 7.15
CA GLN A 132 -1.83 2.56 5.90
C GLN A 132 -0.98 3.74 5.41
N PRO A 133 -0.93 4.04 4.10
CA PRO A 133 -0.30 5.25 3.59
C PRO A 133 -0.95 6.49 4.18
N VAL A 134 -0.15 7.50 4.53
CA VAL A 134 -0.71 8.84 4.81
C VAL A 134 -1.16 9.45 3.49
N THR A 135 -2.38 9.98 3.46
CA THR A 135 -2.98 10.70 2.33
C THR A 135 -3.23 12.16 2.73
N GLU A 136 -3.12 13.09 1.79
CA GLU A 136 -3.50 14.51 1.97
C GLU A 136 -5.03 14.71 1.99
#